data_AF-A0A9D8SKX4-F1
#
_entry.id   AF-A0A9D8SKX4-F1
#
_cell.length_a   1.000
_cell.length_b   1.000
_cell.length_c   1.000
_cell.angle_alpha   90.00
_cell.angle_beta   90.00
_cell.angle_gamma   90.00
#
_symmetry.space_group_name_H-M   'P 1'
#
loop_
_entity.id
_entity.type
_entity.pdbx_description
1 polymer ?
#
loop_
_entity_poly.entity_id
_entity_poly.type
_entity_poly.pdbx_seq_one_letter_code
_entity_poly.pdbx_strand_id
1 'polypeptide(L)'
;MKFVPDFFKNAPPSRWLQLIFWLYLLFLSFLLIVHNPFAYVPIDEELAEKGFGLSLSPHVLSFLLLAVLGLCARFRHPGRLYFGLFLYAGLTELLQGALHPWLGRYCDLIDFADNVQGLLYGGLGWWIPNAAGRFFRKSSRCSASFPPEDGKQAEQAGDGR
;
A
#
# COMPACT_ATOMS: atom_id res chain seq x y z
N MET A 1 -1.32 6.40 -24.49
CA MET A 1 -1.85 7.17 -23.34
C MET A 1 -1.15 6.71 -22.06
N LYS A 2 -0.55 7.64 -21.29
CA LYS A 2 0.23 7.37 -20.07
C LYS A 2 -0.73 7.28 -18.87
N PHE A 3 -1.15 6.08 -18.47
CA PHE A 3 -2.00 5.88 -17.28
C PHE A 3 -1.16 5.49 -16.06
N VAL A 4 -0.10 6.26 -15.80
CA VAL A 4 0.48 6.36 -14.46
C VAL A 4 0.44 7.85 -14.18
N PRO A 5 -0.33 8.34 -13.19
CA PRO A 5 -0.28 9.74 -12.83
C PRO A 5 1.18 10.04 -12.47
N ASP A 6 1.84 10.90 -13.26
CA ASP A 6 3.20 11.38 -12.98
C ASP A 6 3.30 12.04 -11.58
N PHE A 7 2.15 12.30 -10.95
CA PHE A 7 1.94 12.61 -9.54
C PHE A 7 2.73 11.67 -8.59
N PHE A 8 2.84 10.37 -8.92
CA PHE A 8 3.49 9.38 -8.05
C PHE A 8 5.02 9.29 -8.15
N LYS A 9 5.62 9.84 -9.20
CA LYS A 9 7.07 9.68 -9.45
C LYS A 9 7.91 10.85 -8.97
N ASN A 10 7.34 12.06 -8.93
CA ASN A 10 8.11 13.28 -8.68
C ASN A 10 7.66 14.08 -7.44
N ALA A 11 6.56 13.72 -6.78
CA ALA A 11 6.20 14.39 -5.53
C ALA A 11 7.18 14.00 -4.41
N PRO A 12 7.71 14.96 -3.64
CA PRO A 12 8.50 14.64 -2.45
C PRO A 12 7.64 13.79 -1.49
N PRO A 13 8.25 12.93 -0.66
CA PRO A 13 7.51 12.29 0.42
C PRO A 13 6.82 13.39 1.22
N SER A 14 5.48 13.42 1.20
CA SER A 14 4.77 14.46 1.93
C SER A 14 4.95 14.14 3.41
N ARG A 15 5.69 15.00 4.12
CA ARG A 15 5.93 14.87 5.56
C ARG A 15 4.61 14.69 6.32
N TRP A 16 3.53 15.27 5.80
CA TRP A 16 2.16 15.08 6.27
C TRP A 16 1.67 13.63 6.20
N LEU A 17 1.86 12.91 5.08
CA LEU A 17 1.46 11.50 5.00
C LEU A 17 2.31 10.60 5.88
N GLN A 18 3.60 10.92 6.03
CA GLN A 18 4.46 10.21 7.00
C GLN A 18 3.97 10.44 8.44
N LEU A 19 3.65 11.69 8.78
CA LEU A 19 3.08 12.03 10.09
C LEU A 19 1.76 11.30 10.32
N ILE A 20 0.85 11.30 9.35
CA ILE A 20 -0.43 10.58 9.43
C ILE A 20 -0.20 9.07 9.60
N PHE A 21 0.75 8.49 8.85
CA PHE A 21 1.11 7.08 9.01
C PHE A 21 1.59 6.78 10.43
N TRP A 22 2.48 7.60 10.99
CA TRP A 22 3.00 7.40 12.35
C TRP A 22 1.92 7.60 13.41
N LEU A 23 1.08 8.63 13.26
CA LEU A 23 -0.05 8.87 14.15
C LEU A 23 -1.06 7.71 14.10
N TYR A 24 -1.31 7.16 12.92
CA TYR A 24 -2.20 6.02 12.76
C TYR A 24 -1.62 4.74 13.37
N LEU A 25 -0.32 4.48 13.17
CA LEU A 25 0.37 3.36 13.83
C LEU A 25 0.32 3.49 15.35
N LEU A 26 0.55 4.69 15.89
CA LEU A 26 0.47 4.98 17.32
C LEU A 26 -0.96 4.81 17.84
N PHE A 27 -1.95 5.25 17.08
CA PHE A 27 -3.36 5.05 17.40
C PHE A 27 -3.72 3.56 17.47
N LEU A 28 -3.32 2.75 16.48
CA LEU A 28 -3.53 1.29 16.53
C LEU A 28 -2.81 0.64 17.71
N SER A 29 -1.59 1.07 18.03
CA SER A 29 -0.84 0.58 19.19
C SER A 29 -1.53 0.96 20.51
N PHE A 30 -2.14 2.14 20.58
CA PHE A 30 -2.94 2.56 21.72
C PHE A 30 -4.19 1.71 21.89
N LEU A 31 -4.95 1.45 20.81
CA LEU A 31 -6.13 0.58 20.87
C LEU A 31 -5.82 -0.85 21.30
N LEU A 32 -4.59 -1.32 21.09
CA LEU A 32 -4.11 -2.63 21.52
C LEU A 32 -4.06 -2.77 23.05
N ILE A 33 -3.66 -1.71 23.75
CA ILE A 33 -3.41 -1.72 25.20
C ILE A 33 -4.61 -1.23 26.01
N VAL A 34 -5.66 -0.75 25.35
CA VAL A 34 -6.89 -0.26 25.99
C VAL A 34 -7.86 -1.42 26.22
N HIS A 35 -8.40 -1.53 27.43
CA HIS A 35 -9.32 -2.62 27.80
C HIS A 35 -10.60 -2.64 26.96
N ASN A 36 -11.19 -1.47 26.66
CA ASN A 36 -12.36 -1.35 25.80
C ASN A 36 -12.12 -0.30 24.68
N PRO A 37 -11.63 -0.72 23.50
CA PRO A 37 -11.31 0.22 22.42
C PRO A 37 -12.56 0.86 21.79
N PHE A 38 -13.69 0.15 21.81
CA PHE A 38 -14.97 0.64 21.28
C PHE A 38 -15.57 1.78 22.10
N ALA A 39 -15.15 1.95 23.36
CA ALA A 39 -15.51 3.14 24.14
C ALA A 39 -14.95 4.44 23.54
N TYR A 40 -13.88 4.35 22.73
CA TYR A 40 -13.20 5.51 22.15
C TYR A 40 -13.48 5.68 20.66
N VAL A 41 -14.12 4.69 20.04
CA VAL A 41 -14.52 4.74 18.63
C VAL A 41 -16.03 4.45 18.59
N PRO A 42 -16.88 5.46 18.37
CA PRO A 42 -18.32 5.26 18.27
C PRO A 42 -18.62 4.54 16.96
N ILE A 43 -18.50 3.21 16.99
CA ILE A 43 -18.92 2.34 15.90
C ILE A 43 -20.26 1.76 16.34
N ASP A 44 -21.32 2.11 15.61
CA ASP A 44 -22.60 1.41 15.74
C ASP A 44 -22.34 -0.09 15.53
N GLU A 45 -22.67 -0.91 16.52
CA GLU A 45 -22.48 -2.38 16.45
C GLU A 45 -23.17 -2.97 15.21
N GLU A 46 -24.29 -2.38 14.79
CA GLU A 46 -25.02 -2.75 13.59
C GLU A 46 -24.27 -2.42 12.28
N LEU A 47 -23.47 -1.35 12.28
CA LEU A 47 -22.62 -0.96 11.13
C LEU A 47 -21.34 -1.80 11.09
N ALA A 48 -20.86 -2.26 12.25
CA ALA A 48 -19.77 -3.23 12.36
C ALA A 48 -20.18 -4.62 11.84
N GLU A 49 -21.40 -5.09 12.18
CA GLU A 49 -21.94 -6.36 11.66
C GLU A 49 -22.32 -6.28 10.17
N LYS A 50 -22.86 -5.15 9.69
CA LYS A 50 -23.28 -4.97 8.29
C LYS A 50 -22.19 -4.41 7.37
N GLY A 51 -20.94 -4.37 7.83
CA GLY A 51 -19.79 -3.71 7.19
C GLY A 51 -19.83 -3.68 5.66
N PHE A 52 -20.10 -2.51 5.08
CA PHE A 52 -19.90 -2.11 3.67
C PHE A 52 -20.31 -3.09 2.54
N GLY A 53 -21.07 -4.15 2.81
CA GLY A 53 -21.31 -5.25 1.85
C GLY A 53 -20.06 -6.10 1.53
N LEU A 54 -18.97 -5.89 2.27
CA LEU A 54 -17.71 -6.64 2.20
C LEU A 54 -17.41 -7.07 3.63
N SER A 55 -17.61 -8.35 3.95
CA SER A 55 -17.34 -8.96 5.26
C SER A 55 -15.83 -9.00 5.57
N LEU A 56 -15.16 -7.85 5.56
CA LEU A 56 -13.76 -7.68 5.89
C LEU A 56 -13.66 -7.39 7.38
N SER A 57 -12.94 -8.25 8.09
CA SER A 57 -12.64 -8.08 9.51
C SER A 57 -11.97 -6.71 9.78
N PRO A 58 -12.23 -6.07 10.94
CA PRO A 58 -11.56 -4.82 11.33
C PRO A 58 -10.03 -4.90 11.28
N HIS A 59 -9.47 -6.08 11.54
CA HIS A 59 -8.04 -6.37 11.43
C HIS A 59 -7.54 -6.20 9.99
N VAL A 60 -8.23 -6.82 9.03
CA VAL A 60 -7.92 -6.70 7.61
C VAL A 60 -7.97 -5.25 7.16
N LEU A 61 -9.03 -4.52 7.54
CA LEU A 61 -9.20 -3.13 7.13
C LEU A 61 -8.12 -2.20 7.72
N SER A 62 -7.79 -2.39 9.00
CA SER A 62 -6.79 -1.57 9.70
C SER A 62 -5.39 -1.76 9.10
N PHE A 63 -5.00 -3.02 8.86
CA PHE A 63 -3.69 -3.32 8.27
C PHE A 63 -3.63 -2.98 6.78
N LEU A 64 -4.75 -3.06 6.05
CA LEU A 64 -4.86 -2.55 4.68
C LEU A 64 -4.65 -1.04 4.64
N LEU A 65 -5.33 -0.28 5.50
CA LEU A 65 -5.16 1.17 5.56
C LEU A 65 -3.73 1.56 5.97
N LEU A 66 -3.15 0.84 6.93
CA LEU A 66 -1.76 1.04 7.36
C LEU A 66 -0.76 0.80 6.21
N ALA A 67 -0.97 -0.27 5.44
CA ALA A 67 -0.17 -0.58 4.26
C ALA A 67 -0.31 0.51 3.18
N VAL A 68 -1.54 0.93 2.85
CA VAL A 68 -1.82 1.99 1.87
C VAL A 68 -1.18 3.32 2.30
N LEU A 69 -1.31 3.72 3.57
CA LEU A 69 -0.67 4.91 4.11
C LEU A 69 0.85 4.82 4.01
N GLY A 70 1.43 3.68 4.35
CA GLY A 70 2.87 3.42 4.23
C GLY A 70 3.39 3.59 2.81
N LEU A 71 2.63 3.11 1.82
CA LEU A 71 2.94 3.28 0.41
C LEU A 71 2.82 4.74 -0.05
N CYS A 72 1.73 5.40 0.33
CA CYS A 72 1.47 6.81 0.01
C CYS A 72 2.50 7.76 0.65
N ALA A 73 3.03 7.40 1.83
CA ALA A 73 4.08 8.12 2.54
C ALA A 73 5.46 8.04 1.86
N ARG A 74 5.61 7.20 0.81
CA ARG A 74 6.81 7.04 -0.03
C ARG A 74 8.10 6.86 0.76
N PHE A 75 8.08 5.93 1.73
CA PHE A 75 9.30 5.55 2.42
C PHE A 75 10.36 5.05 1.42
N ARG A 76 11.62 5.43 1.67
CA ARG A 76 12.76 5.13 0.78
C ARG A 76 12.96 3.63 0.51
N HIS A 77 12.53 2.78 1.43
CA HIS A 77 12.66 1.33 1.35
C HIS A 77 11.31 0.65 1.67
N PRO A 78 10.39 0.53 0.69
CA PRO A 78 9.06 -0.05 0.93
C PRO A 78 9.15 -1.50 1.42
N GLY A 79 10.10 -2.30 0.94
CA GLY A 79 10.29 -3.67 1.43
C GLY A 79 10.63 -3.75 2.93
N ARG A 80 11.46 -2.82 3.44
CA ARG A 80 11.79 -2.75 4.87
C ARG A 80 10.58 -2.32 5.70
N LEU A 81 9.76 -1.41 5.16
CA LEU A 81 8.52 -1.00 5.80
C LEU A 81 7.56 -2.18 5.94
N TYR A 82 7.32 -2.93 4.85
CA TYR A 82 6.43 -4.10 4.88
C TYR A 82 6.93 -5.20 5.81
N PHE A 83 8.24 -5.45 5.82
CA PHE A 83 8.83 -6.37 6.79
C PHE A 83 8.60 -5.91 8.23
N GLY A 84 8.78 -4.61 8.50
CA GLY A 84 8.48 -4.03 9.81
C GLY A 84 7.01 -4.12 10.19
N LEU A 85 6.09 -3.90 9.25
CA LEU A 85 4.65 -4.05 9.46
C LEU A 85 4.24 -5.50 9.70
N PHE A 86 4.90 -6.46 9.04
CA PHE A 86 4.68 -7.89 9.28
C PHE A 86 5.16 -8.30 10.69
N LEU A 87 6.33 -7.82 11.10
CA LEU A 87 6.80 -8.00 12.48
C LEU A 87 5.85 -7.34 13.48
N TYR A 88 5.35 -6.15 13.17
CA TYR A 88 4.36 -5.46 13.99
C TYR A 88 3.09 -6.31 14.15
N ALA A 89 2.53 -6.87 13.06
CA ALA A 89 1.36 -7.76 13.10
C ALA A 89 1.57 -8.99 14.01
N GLY A 90 2.77 -9.60 13.97
CA GLY A 90 3.07 -10.73 14.84
C GLY A 90 3.23 -10.32 16.30
N LEU A 91 3.91 -9.20 16.54
CA LEU A 91 4.12 -8.66 17.89
C LEU A 91 2.82 -8.20 18.54
N THR A 92 1.85 -7.69 17.77
CA THR A 92 0.54 -7.31 18.33
C THR A 92 -0.18 -8.52 18.89
N GLU A 93 -0.23 -9.65 18.20
CA GLU A 93 -0.90 -10.86 18.71
C GLU A 93 -0.19 -11.48 19.91
N LEU A 94 1.15 -11.51 19.88
CA LEU A 94 1.92 -11.95 21.04
C LEU A 94 1.68 -11.05 22.26
N LEU A 95 1.58 -9.73 22.04
CA LEU A 95 1.30 -8.78 23.11
C LEU A 95 -0.13 -8.91 23.63
N GLN A 96 -1.14 -9.13 22.78
CA GLN A 96 -2.50 -9.41 23.22
C GLN A 96 -2.56 -10.68 24.07
N GLY A 97 -1.90 -11.76 23.65
CA GLY A 97 -1.80 -12.99 24.43
C GLY A 97 -1.08 -12.79 25.77
N ALA A 98 0.02 -12.03 25.80
CA ALA A 98 0.75 -11.73 27.04
C ALA A 98 -0.07 -10.86 28.00
N LEU A 99 -0.92 -9.98 27.47
CA LEU A 99 -1.81 -9.11 28.23
C LEU A 99 -3.18 -9.75 28.51
N HIS A 100 -3.39 -11.01 28.13
CA HIS A 100 -4.65 -11.74 28.37
C HIS A 100 -5.18 -11.60 29.81
N PRO A 101 -4.35 -11.74 30.87
CA PRO A 101 -4.83 -11.61 32.25
C PRO A 101 -5.37 -10.21 32.61
N TRP A 102 -4.97 -9.17 31.88
CA TRP A 102 -5.28 -7.77 32.18
C TRP A 102 -6.32 -7.17 31.21
N LEU A 103 -6.31 -7.62 29.96
CA LEU A 103 -7.15 -7.10 28.89
C LEU A 103 -8.24 -8.08 28.43
N GLY A 104 -8.20 -9.33 28.89
CA GLY A 104 -9.14 -10.37 28.47
C GLY A 104 -9.04 -10.75 26.99
N ARG A 105 -7.97 -10.36 26.30
CA ARG A 105 -7.74 -10.62 24.87
C ARG A 105 -6.85 -11.85 24.67
N TYR A 106 -7.15 -12.65 23.67
CA TYR A 106 -6.41 -13.87 23.37
C TYR A 106 -5.44 -13.65 22.22
N CYS A 107 -4.36 -14.43 22.19
CA CYS A 107 -3.59 -14.57 20.95
C CYS A 107 -4.41 -15.44 20.00
N ASP A 108 -4.90 -14.86 18.91
CA ASP A 108 -5.64 -15.60 17.87
C ASP A 108 -4.83 -15.65 16.57
N LEU A 109 -4.65 -16.86 16.06
CA LEU A 109 -4.02 -17.10 14.76
C LEU A 109 -4.86 -16.56 13.61
N ILE A 110 -6.18 -16.48 13.78
CA ILE A 110 -7.10 -15.90 12.80
C ILE A 110 -6.87 -14.39 12.71
N ASP A 111 -6.75 -13.69 13.83
CA ASP A 111 -6.45 -12.26 13.86
C ASP A 111 -5.07 -11.95 13.25
N PHE A 112 -4.07 -12.80 13.52
CA PHE A 112 -2.78 -12.72 12.83
C PHE A 112 -2.94 -12.85 11.30
N ALA A 113 -3.69 -13.85 10.84
CA ALA A 113 -3.93 -14.08 9.42
C ALA A 113 -4.65 -12.90 8.77
N ASP A 114 -5.63 -12.31 9.44
CA ASP A 114 -6.35 -11.12 9.01
C ASP A 114 -5.44 -9.90 8.91
N ASN A 115 -4.56 -9.68 9.90
CA ASN A 115 -3.56 -8.61 9.87
C ASN A 115 -2.64 -8.76 8.64
N VAL A 116 -2.16 -9.99 8.39
CA VAL A 116 -1.30 -10.31 7.22
C VAL A 116 -2.08 -10.12 5.91
N GLN A 117 -3.32 -10.57 5.85
CA GLN A 117 -4.20 -10.42 4.69
C GLN A 117 -4.41 -8.94 4.35
N GLY A 118 -4.63 -8.08 5.35
CA GLY A 118 -4.71 -6.63 5.18
C GLY A 118 -3.43 -6.04 4.57
N LEU A 119 -2.26 -6.44 5.09
CA LEU A 119 -0.97 -6.01 4.54
C LEU A 119 -0.79 -6.46 3.09
N LEU A 120 -1.14 -7.71 2.77
CA LEU A 120 -1.02 -8.24 1.41
C LEU A 120 -1.93 -7.51 0.44
N TYR A 121 -3.19 -7.23 0.80
CA TYR A 121 -4.10 -6.44 -0.03
C TYR A 121 -3.59 -5.02 -0.28
N GLY A 122 -3.10 -4.33 0.77
CA GLY A 122 -2.48 -3.02 0.60
C GLY A 122 -1.22 -3.08 -0.27
N GLY A 123 -0.38 -4.11 -0.10
CA GLY A 123 0.86 -4.32 -0.88
C GLY A 123 0.63 -4.65 -2.35
N LEU A 124 -0.37 -5.48 -2.65
CA LEU A 124 -0.77 -5.81 -4.02
C LEU A 124 -1.24 -4.57 -4.79
N GLY A 125 -1.93 -3.64 -4.10
CA GLY A 125 -2.32 -2.34 -4.65
C GLY A 125 -1.13 -1.50 -5.14
N TRP A 126 0.07 -1.71 -4.60
CA TRP A 126 1.31 -1.08 -5.08
C TRP A 126 2.07 -1.90 -6.12
N TRP A 127 2.06 -3.23 -5.98
CA TRP A 127 2.81 -4.13 -6.85
C TRP A 127 2.20 -4.21 -8.25
N ILE A 128 0.87 -4.32 -8.35
CA ILE A 128 0.16 -4.50 -9.63
C ILE A 128 0.40 -3.31 -10.59
N PRO A 129 0.22 -2.04 -10.18
CA PRO A 129 0.47 -0.89 -11.06
C PRO A 129 1.94 -0.76 -11.47
N ASN A 130 2.87 -1.08 -10.56
CA ASN A 130 4.32 -0.99 -10.82
C ASN A 130 4.86 -2.15 -11.67
N ALA A 131 4.30 -3.35 -11.55
CA ALA A 131 4.62 -4.49 -12.41
C ALA A 131 4.06 -4.27 -13.82
N ALA A 132 2.78 -3.87 -13.93
CA ALA A 132 2.15 -3.52 -15.20
C ALA A 132 2.91 -2.39 -15.92
N GLY A 133 3.24 -1.30 -15.20
CA GLY A 133 3.99 -0.19 -15.75
C GLY A 133 5.40 -0.56 -16.26
N ARG A 134 6.08 -1.54 -15.64
CA ARG A 134 7.39 -2.03 -16.10
C ARG A 134 7.27 -2.91 -17.34
N PHE A 135 6.22 -3.72 -17.44
CA PHE A 135 5.98 -4.58 -18.60
C PHE A 135 5.70 -3.76 -19.87
N PHE A 136 4.81 -2.76 -19.79
CA PHE A 136 4.52 -1.87 -20.93
C PHE A 136 5.70 -0.99 -21.33
N ARG A 137 6.58 -0.61 -20.38
CA ARG A 137 7.80 0.17 -20.67
C ARG A 137 8.90 -0.65 -21.36
N LYS A 138 8.92 -1.96 -21.14
CA LYS A 138 9.84 -2.89 -21.82
C LYS A 138 9.36 -3.19 -23.25
N SER A 139 8.06 -3.37 -23.46
CA SER A 139 7.45 -3.55 -24.79
C SER A 139 7.70 -2.34 -25.71
N SER A 140 7.56 -1.11 -25.19
CA SER A 140 7.78 0.12 -25.96
C SER A 140 9.25 0.42 -26.30
N ARG A 141 10.22 -0.15 -25.59
CA ARG A 141 11.65 -0.06 -25.98
C ARG A 141 12.02 -1.03 -27.09
N CYS A 142 11.42 -2.21 -27.13
CA CYS A 142 11.66 -3.16 -28.23
C CYS A 142 11.10 -2.65 -29.57
N SER A 143 10.01 -1.88 -29.57
CA SER A 143 9.48 -1.26 -30.78
C SER A 143 10.30 -0.07 -31.30
N ALA A 144 11.20 0.49 -30.49
CA ALA A 144 12.06 1.62 -30.88
C ALA A 144 13.44 1.17 -31.39
N SER A 145 13.66 -0.14 -31.59
CA SER A 145 14.93 -0.71 -32.05
C SER A 145 14.98 -0.98 -33.56
N PHE A 146 13.95 -0.60 -34.32
CA PHE A 146 14.04 -0.69 -35.78
C PHE A 146 14.97 0.43 -36.27
N PRO A 147 16.07 0.11 -36.96
CA PRO A 147 16.92 1.13 -37.56
C PRO A 147 16.08 1.94 -38.57
N PRO A 148 16.34 3.26 -38.71
CA PRO A 148 15.74 4.01 -39.81
C PRO A 148 16.16 3.34 -41.12
N GLU A 149 15.19 3.06 -41.99
CA GLU A 149 15.48 2.58 -43.34
C GLU A 149 16.41 3.58 -44.02
N ASP A 150 17.56 3.06 -44.45
CA ASP A 150 18.60 3.79 -45.14
C ASP A 150 18.04 4.51 -46.38
N GLY A 151 18.26 5.83 -46.39
CA GLY A 151 18.69 6.60 -47.54
C GLY A 151 18.05 6.31 -48.91
N LYS A 152 17.07 7.14 -49.27
CA LYS A 152 17.00 7.72 -50.62
C LYS A 152 16.71 9.22 -50.54
N GLN A 153 17.75 10.00 -50.25
CA GLN A 153 17.86 11.36 -50.78
C GLN A 153 18.58 11.26 -52.12
N ALA A 154 17.81 11.39 -53.20
CA ALA A 154 18.28 11.84 -54.51
C ALA A 154 17.33 12.99 -54.86
N GLU A 155 17.75 14.24 -54.63
CA GLU A 155 18.45 15.04 -55.64
C GLU A 155 17.55 15.35 -56.84
N GLN A 156 16.91 16.52 -56.81
CA GLN A 156 17.08 17.55 -57.84
C GLN A 156 16.27 18.79 -57.48
N ALA A 157 16.95 19.75 -56.85
CA ALA A 157 16.63 21.16 -56.99
C ALA A 157 17.11 21.58 -58.39
N GLY A 158 16.18 21.96 -59.25
CA GLY A 158 16.44 22.67 -60.50
C GLY A 158 15.76 24.02 -60.43
N ASP A 159 16.52 25.02 -59.98
CA ASP A 159 16.22 26.45 -60.15
C ASP A 159 17.26 27.03 -61.12
N GLY A 160 16.82 27.84 -62.08
CA GLY A 160 17.71 28.63 -62.93
C GLY A 160 17.34 28.75 -64.40
N ARG A 161 16.28 29.53 -64.68
CA ARG A 161 15.96 30.36 -65.88
C ARG A 161 14.62 30.07 -66.55
#